data_AF-A0A923VK32-F1
#
_entry.id   AF-A0A923VK32-F1
#
_cell.length_a   1.000
_cell.length_b   1.000
_cell.length_c   1.000
_cell.angle_alpha   90.00
_cell.angle_beta   90.00
_cell.angle_gamma   90.00
#
_symmetry.space_group_name_H-M   'P 1'
#
loop_
_entity.id
_entity.type
_entity.pdbx_description
1 polymer ?
#
loop_
_entity_poly.entity_id
_entity_poly.type
_entity_poly.pdbx_seq_one_letter_code
_entity_poly.pdbx_strand_id
1 'polypeptide(L)' 'MIYYHDEKLQAAALALPPGLLARYLHLTDRMLQYGPDLGMPHTRAMGSGLFEMRLKS' A
#
# COMPACT_ATOMS: atom_id res chain seq x y z
N MET A 1 10.00 -7.41 -3.52
CA MET A 1 8.97 -7.68 -4.55
C MET A 1 7.62 -7.78 -3.87
N ILE A 2 6.56 -7.23 -4.45
CA ILE A 2 5.20 -7.25 -3.88
C ILE A 2 4.47 -8.48 -4.42
N TYR A 3 3.85 -9.25 -3.53
CA TYR A 3 2.98 -10.37 -3.89
C TYR A 3 1.54 -10.02 -3.54
N TYR A 4 0.65 -10.20 -4.50
CA TYR A 4 -0.79 -10.02 -4.31
C TYR A 4 -1.43 -11.38 -4.01
N HIS A 5 -2.52 -11.35 -3.23
CA HIS A 5 -3.29 -12.57 -2.91
C HIS A 5 -3.87 -13.24 -4.18
N ASP A 6 -4.30 -12.43 -5.16
CA ASP A 6 -4.81 -12.90 -6.45
C ASP A 6 -4.69 -11.80 -7.53
N GLU A 7 -4.91 -12.19 -8.79
CA GLU A 7 -4.81 -11.31 -9.96
C GLU A 7 -5.88 -10.20 -9.97
N LYS A 8 -7.08 -10.46 -9.39
CA LYS A 8 -8.16 -9.47 -9.36
C LYS A 8 -7.79 -8.32 -8.42
N LEU A 9 -7.19 -8.63 -7.28
CA LEU A 9 -6.68 -7.64 -6.34
C LEU A 9 -5.56 -6.80 -6.96
N GLN A 10 -4.63 -7.43 -7.68
CA GLN A 10 -3.57 -6.72 -8.40
C GLN A 10 -4.17 -5.78 -9.45
N ALA A 11 -5.10 -6.26 -10.28
CA ALA A 11 -5.75 -5.44 -11.29
C ALA A 11 -6.50 -4.25 -10.67
N ALA A 12 -7.22 -4.46 -9.57
CA ALA A 12 -7.93 -3.40 -8.87
C ALA A 12 -6.98 -2.34 -8.27
N ALA A 13 -5.84 -2.76 -7.71
CA ALA A 13 -4.82 -1.83 -7.20
C ALA A 13 -4.21 -0.99 -8.33
N LEU A 14 -3.93 -1.60 -9.49
CA LEU A 14 -3.37 -0.91 -10.65
C LEU A 14 -4.40 -0.06 -11.41
N ALA A 15 -5.70 -0.27 -11.19
CA ALA A 15 -6.79 0.52 -11.77
C ALA A 15 -7.21 1.72 -10.90
N LEU A 16 -6.50 2.00 -9.80
CA LEU A 16 -6.74 3.17 -8.97
C LEU A 16 -6.66 4.48 -9.79
N PRO A 17 -7.46 5.52 -9.46
CA PRO A 17 -7.32 6.84 -10.05
C PRO A 17 -5.87 7.35 -9.97
N PRO A 18 -5.37 8.14 -10.93
CA PRO A 18 -3.94 8.47 -11.05
C PRO A 18 -3.27 8.97 -9.77
N GLY A 19 -3.94 9.84 -8.99
CA GLY A 19 -3.41 10.34 -7.73
C GLY A 19 -3.29 9.27 -6.63
N LEU A 20 -4.24 8.34 -6.57
CA LEU A 20 -4.20 7.22 -5.63
C LEU A 20 -3.17 6.17 -6.07
N LEU A 21 -3.08 5.89 -7.38
CA LEU A 21 -2.09 4.98 -7.94
C LEU A 21 -0.66 5.47 -7.69
N ALA A 22 -0.39 6.76 -7.93
CA ALA A 22 0.93 7.34 -7.67
C ALA A 22 1.32 7.20 -6.19
N ARG A 23 0.38 7.44 -5.27
CA ARG A 23 0.64 7.26 -3.83
C ARG A 23 0.78 5.80 -3.44
N TYR A 24 -0.01 4.90 -4.01
CA TYR A 24 0.13 3.46 -3.82
C TYR A 24 1.53 2.97 -4.21
N LEU A 25 2.00 3.33 -5.41
CA LEU A 25 3.34 2.99 -5.89
C LEU A 25 4.43 3.59 -4.99
N HIS A 26 4.29 4.86 -4.60
CA HIS A 26 5.23 5.50 -3.69
C HIS A 26 5.32 4.80 -2.32
N LEU A 27 4.17 4.50 -1.69
CA LEU A 27 4.15 3.88 -0.37
C LEU A 27 4.67 2.44 -0.43
N THR A 28 4.29 1.66 -1.44
CA THR A 28 4.80 0.29 -1.59
C THR A 28 6.31 0.25 -1.81
N ASP A 29 6.88 1.19 -2.56
CA ASP A 29 8.33 1.29 -2.74
C ASP A 29 9.06 1.63 -1.43
N ARG A 30 8.47 2.52 -0.63
CA ARG A 30 8.96 2.81 0.75
C ARG A 30 8.84 1.59 1.65
N MET A 31 7.77 0.81 1.55
CA MET A 31 7.60 -0.43 2.33
C MET A 31 8.65 -1.48 2.01
N LEU A 32 9.12 -1.55 0.76
CA LEU A 32 10.22 -2.43 0.38
C LEU A 32 11.55 -2.04 1.04
N GLN A 33 11.74 -0.75 1.33
CA GLN A 33 12.98 -0.22 1.92
C GLN A 33 12.95 -0.20 3.45
N TYR A 34 11.82 0.16 4.04
CA TYR A 34 11.71 0.45 5.48
C TYR A 34 10.77 -0.49 6.24
N GLY A 35 10.06 -1.37 5.53
CA GLY A 35 9.04 -2.24 6.09
C GLY A 35 7.62 -1.64 6.03
N PRO A 36 6.59 -2.45 6.36
CA PRO A 36 5.19 -2.09 6.18
C PRO A 36 4.68 -1.01 7.14
N ASP A 37 5.40 -0.74 8.24
CA ASP A 37 5.06 0.32 9.18
C ASP A 37 5.77 1.63 8.81
N LEU A 38 5.14 2.43 7.97
CA LEU A 38 5.58 3.78 7.60
C LEU A 38 5.05 4.85 8.58
N GLY A 39 4.32 4.45 9.61
CA GLY A 39 3.66 5.36 10.55
C GLY A 39 2.53 6.21 9.95
N MET A 40 1.85 6.95 10.82
CA MET A 40 0.85 7.93 10.39
C MET A 40 1.53 9.11 9.68
N PRO A 41 0.93 9.66 8.59
CA PRO A 41 -0.43 9.39 8.10
C PRO A 41 -0.54 8.24 7.08
N HIS A 42 0.56 7.54 6.77
CA HIS A 42 0.68 6.66 5.61
C HIS A 42 0.20 5.23 5.86
N THR A 43 0.50 4.67 7.02
CA THR A 43 0.08 3.33 7.43
C THR A 43 -0.41 3.33 8.86
N ARG A 44 -1.32 2.41 9.17
CA ARG A 44 -1.77 2.15 10.54
C ARG A 44 -1.72 0.66 10.81
N ALA A 45 -1.10 0.26 11.92
CA ALA A 45 -1.15 -1.12 12.39
C ALA A 45 -2.60 -1.54 12.69
N MET A 46 -3.01 -2.70 12.19
CA MET A 46 -4.30 -3.35 12.47
C MET A 46 -4.18 -4.47 13.51
N GLY A 47 -2.96 -4.78 13.94
CA GLY A 47 -2.65 -5.94 14.78
C GLY A 47 -2.22 -7.16 13.95
N SER A 48 -1.63 -8.15 14.60
CA SER A 48 -1.21 -9.42 13.97
C SER A 48 -0.27 -9.25 12.77
N GLY A 49 0.56 -8.20 12.78
CA GLY A 49 1.47 -7.89 11.66
C GLY A 49 0.80 -7.30 10.41
N LEU A 50 -0.50 -6.99 10.49
CA LEU A 50 -1.27 -6.37 9.41
C LEU A 50 -1.23 -4.84 9.50
N PHE A 51 -1.20 -4.20 8.34
CA PHE A 51 -1.19 -2.74 8.20
C PHE A 51 -2.21 -2.28 7.16
N GLU A 52 -2.96 -1.24 7.51
CA GLU A 52 -3.81 -0.48 6.59
C GLU A 52 -2.95 0.57 5.87
N MET A 53 -2.91 0.53 4.54
CA MET A 53 -2.35 1.62 3.74
C MET A 53 -3.39 2.73 3.56
N ARG A 54 -2.96 3.98 3.79
CA ARG A 54 -3.84 5.14 3.80
C ARG A 54 -3.53 6.05 2.62
N LEU A 55 -4.31 5.90 1.54
CA LEU A 55 -4.13 6.64 0.29
C LEU A 55 -4.83 8.02 0.28
N LYS A 56 -5.05 8.65 1.44
CA LYS A 56 -5.80 9.93 1.51
C LYS A 56 -5.04 11.08 0.86
N SER A 57 -5.76 11.86 0.03
CA SER A 57 -5.40 13.18 -0.52
C SER A 57 -4.60 14.00 0.48
#